data_AF-A0A6V7J9Y5-F1
#
_entry.id   AF-A0A6V7J9Y5-F1
#
_cell.length_a   1.000
_cell.length_b   1.000
_cell.length_c   1.000
_cell.angle_alpha   90.00
_cell.angle_beta   90.00
_cell.angle_gamma   90.00
#
_symmetry.space_group_name_H-M   'P 1'
#
loop_
_entity.id
_entity.type
_entity.pdbx_description
1 polymer ?
#
loop_
_entity_poly.entity_id
_entity_poly.type
_entity_poly.pdbx_seq_one_letter_code
_entity_poly.pdbx_strand_id
1 'polypeptide(L)' 'SSMNGTILSLTRVNRLQMGAYLCIASNGVPPTVSKRIMLIVH' A
#
# COMPACT_ATOMS: atom_id res chain seq x y z
N SER A 1 -9.73 -2.79 -1.91
CA SER A 1 -9.11 -3.85 -2.71
C SER A 1 -7.71 -4.11 -2.17
N SER A 2 -7.26 -5.37 -2.14
CA SER A 2 -5.88 -5.75 -1.76
C SER A 2 -5.13 -6.22 -3.01
N MET A 3 -3.82 -5.99 -3.04
CA MET A 3 -2.92 -6.41 -4.11
C MET A 3 -1.80 -7.24 -3.47
N ASN A 4 -1.41 -8.35 -4.10
CA ASN A 4 -0.32 -9.20 -3.64
C ASN A 4 0.96 -8.88 -4.43
N GLY A 5 2.06 -8.69 -3.71
CA GLY A 5 3.37 -8.41 -4.30
C GLY A 5 4.20 -7.48 -3.42
N THR A 6 5.49 -7.39 -3.72
CA THR A 6 6.43 -6.50 -3.04
C THR A 6 6.38 -5.06 -3.57
N ILE A 7 5.81 -4.86 -4.77
CA ILE A 7 5.75 -3.57 -5.46
C ILE A 7 4.30 -3.29 -5.88
N LEU A 8 3.79 -2.11 -5.53
CA LEU A 8 2.52 -1.58 -6.01
C LEU A 8 2.79 -0.41 -6.96
N SER A 9 2.64 -0.65 -8.27
CA SER A 9 2.83 0.38 -9.30
C SER A 9 1.53 1.12 -9.57
N LEU A 10 1.48 2.41 -9.22
CA LEU A 10 0.35 3.30 -9.54
C LEU A 10 0.74 4.17 -10.73
N THR A 11 0.05 4.01 -11.87
CA THR A 11 0.29 4.82 -13.08
C THR A 11 -0.90 5.73 -13.35
N ARG A 12 -0.64 6.92 -13.91
CA ARG A 12 -1.66 7.95 -14.20
C ARG A 12 -2.54 8.28 -12.98
N VAL A 13 -1.88 8.51 -11.85
CA VAL A 13 -2.55 8.76 -10.56
C VAL A 13 -3.43 10.02 -10.63
N ASN A 14 -4.67 9.93 -10.12
CA ASN A 14 -5.57 11.07 -9.94
C ASN A 14 -6.00 11.25 -8.47
N ARG A 15 -6.71 12.35 -8.17
CA ARG A 15 -7.10 12.70 -6.79
C ARG A 15 -8.00 11.66 -6.10
N LEU A 16 -8.76 10.86 -6.84
CA LEU A 16 -9.59 9.79 -6.27
C LEU A 16 -8.75 8.63 -5.70
N GLN A 17 -7.49 8.53 -6.10
CA GLN A 17 -6.56 7.52 -5.60
C GLN A 17 -5.73 8.04 -4.42
N MET A 18 -5.86 9.30 -4.02
CA MET A 18 -5.20 9.81 -2.82
C MET A 18 -5.69 9.06 -1.58
N GLY A 19 -4.82 8.93 -0.58
CA GLY A 19 -5.18 8.30 0.68
C GLY A 19 -4.05 7.54 1.33
N ALA A 20 -4.39 6.78 2.38
CA ALA A 20 -3.44 5.94 3.09
C ALA A 20 -3.40 4.54 2.46
N TYR A 21 -2.19 4.11 2.11
CA TYR A 21 -1.87 2.76 1.66
C TYR A 21 -1.21 2.00 2.80
N LEU A 22 -1.56 0.72 2.93
CA LEU A 22 -0.96 -0.18 3.92
C LEU A 22 -0.20 -1.29 3.19
N CYS A 23 1.12 -1.32 3.37
CA CYS A 23 1.95 -2.43 2.96
C CYS A 23 2.05 -3.41 4.13
N ILE A 24 1.75 -4.69 3.89
CA ILE A 24 1.79 -5.75 4.89
C ILE A 24 2.78 -6.81 4.42
N ALA A 25 3.76 -7.15 5.24
CA ALA A 25 4.64 -8.29 5.00
C ALA A 25 4.36 -9.35 6.06
N SER A 26 4.00 -10.56 5.61
CA SER A 26 3.68 -11.70 6.44
C SER A 26 4.42 -12.94 5.94
N ASN A 27 5.00 -13.70 6.85
CA ASN A 27 5.57 -15.03 6.59
C ASN A 27 4.77 -16.15 7.29
N GLY A 28 3.56 -15.85 7.77
CA GLY A 28 2.70 -16.80 8.50
C GLY A 28 3.04 -16.99 9.98
N VAL A 29 4.11 -16.35 10.49
CA VAL A 29 4.51 -16.41 11.90
C VAL A 29 4.26 -15.04 12.56
N PRO A 30 3.44 -14.95 13.62
CA PRO A 30 3.21 -13.68 14.30
C PRO A 30 4.48 -13.08 14.95
N PRO A 31 4.63 -11.74 15.01
CA PRO A 31 3.71 -10.72 14.51
C PRO A 31 3.93 -10.35 13.04
N THR A 32 2.84 -10.05 12.35
CA THR A 32 2.89 -9.45 11.01
C THR A 32 3.34 -8.00 11.09
N VAL A 33 4.26 -7.60 10.21
CA VAL A 33 4.72 -6.21 10.13
C VAL A 33 3.98 -5.46 9.03
N SER A 34 3.72 -4.17 9.27
CA SER A 34 3.06 -3.32 8.28
C SER A 34 3.61 -1.89 8.29
N LYS A 35 3.47 -1.20 7.15
CA LYS A 35 3.85 0.19 6.97
C LYS A 35 2.70 0.97 6.32
N ARG A 36 2.30 2.07 6.94
CA ARG A 36 1.32 3.01 6.40
C ARG A 36 2.03 4.12 5.62
N ILE A 37 1.57 4.39 4.41
CA ILE A 37 2.14 5.36 3.47
C ILE A 37 1.01 6.29 3.01
N MET A 38 1.17 7.61 3.12
CA MET A 38 0.18 8.56 2.58
C MET A 38 0.55 8.97 1.16
N LEU A 39 -0.39 8.78 0.23
CA LEU A 39 -0.29 9.28 -1.13
C LEU A 39 -1.03 10.62 -1.25
N ILE A 40 -0.28 11.67 -1.58
CA ILE A 40 -0.78 13.02 -1.77
C ILE A 40 -0.52 13.42 -3.23
N VAL A 41 -1.52 13.98 -3.90
CA VAL A 41 -1.43 14.48 -5.28
C VAL A 41 -1.75 15.97 -5.27
N HIS A 42 -0.87 16.79 -5.88
CA HIS A 42 -1.04 18.24 -5.99
C HIS A 42 -1.92 18.63 -7.17
#